data_AF-A0A822A3Q2-F1
#
_entry.id   AF-A0A822A3Q2-F1
#
_cell.length_a   1.000
_cell.length_b   1.000
_cell.length_c   1.000
_cell.angle_alpha   90.00
_cell.angle_beta   90.00
_cell.angle_gamma   90.00
#
_symmetry.space_group_name_H-M   'P 1'
#
loop_
_entity.id
_entity.type
_entity.pdbx_description
1 polymer ?
#
loop_
_entity_poly.entity_id
_entity_poly.type
_entity_poly.pdbx_seq_one_letter_code
_entity_poly.pdbx_strand_id
1 'polypeptide(L)'
;MMIILNQQLTIARERRCRCLASDSSCWPNASVWQMFNESIDGRLVIPEPSAAVCNGRTYNAMACNIAKAQWTNAAWRSDQVGTMQFHNWENSLCSIFVNSSTCNQGSVPVLAVDAILPEHVQATVRFAVMNNLRLVIKSTGHDLLGRSTAAGSLLLWLHHMKNMTLIEQYSSCDLTNVSNAIRIEAGVQWGEVYRLL
;
A
#
# COMPACT_ATOMS: atom_id res chain seq x y z
N MET A 1 52.61 16.11 4.01
CA MET A 1 52.00 15.32 5.10
C MET A 1 50.55 15.07 4.71
N MET A 2 50.27 13.90 4.14
CA MET A 2 49.00 13.58 3.48
C MET A 2 48.28 12.56 4.38
N ILE A 3 47.20 12.99 5.04
CA ILE A 3 46.38 12.13 5.89
C ILE A 3 45.40 11.41 4.96
N ILE A 4 45.67 10.14 4.69
CA ILE A 4 44.72 9.25 4.03
C ILE A 4 43.70 8.84 5.09
N LEU A 5 42.50 9.43 5.04
CA LEU A 5 41.34 8.97 5.81
C LEU A 5 40.88 7.64 5.21
N ASN A 6 41.22 6.57 5.92
CA ASN A 6 40.86 5.20 5.60
C ASN A 6 39.37 5.00 5.94
N GLN A 7 38.46 5.41 5.04
CA GLN A 7 37.05 5.02 5.14
C GLN A 7 36.95 3.54 4.77
N GLN A 8 36.95 2.69 5.79
CA GLN A 8 36.53 1.30 5.64
C GLN A 8 35.08 1.31 5.17
N LEU A 9 34.87 1.01 3.88
CA LEU A 9 33.58 0.55 3.38
C LEU A 9 33.25 -0.74 4.13
N THR A 10 32.49 -0.64 5.21
CA THR A 10 31.80 -1.78 5.79
C THR A 10 30.83 -2.29 4.73
N ILE A 11 31.16 -3.41 4.09
CA ILE A 11 30.20 -4.19 3.30
C ILE A 11 29.08 -4.55 4.28
N ALA A 12 27.95 -3.84 4.19
CA ALA A 12 26.76 -4.22 4.93
C ALA A 12 26.44 -5.66 4.55
N ARG A 13 26.47 -6.57 5.53
CA ARG A 13 26.10 -7.97 5.34
C ARG A 13 24.75 -8.00 4.63
N GLU A 14 24.70 -8.48 3.38
CA GLU A 14 23.45 -8.62 2.65
C GLU A 14 22.48 -9.42 3.51
N ARG A 15 21.46 -8.75 4.05
CA ARG A 15 20.44 -9.42 4.85
C ARG A 15 19.65 -10.33 3.91
N ARG A 16 19.72 -11.63 4.16
CA ARG A 16 18.99 -12.65 3.39
C ARG A 16 17.47 -12.46 3.46
N CYS A 17 16.97 -11.87 4.54
CA CYS A 17 15.55 -11.56 4.75
C CYS A 17 15.29 -10.06 4.58
N ARG A 18 14.08 -9.72 4.14
CA ARG A 18 13.58 -8.34 4.18
C ARG A 18 13.40 -7.88 5.63
N CYS A 19 13.63 -6.60 5.85
CA CYS A 19 13.31 -5.96 7.11
C CYS A 19 11.79 -5.84 7.29
N LEU A 20 11.30 -6.32 8.42
CA LEU A 20 9.89 -6.25 8.81
C LEU A 20 9.73 -5.37 10.03
N ALA A 21 8.53 -4.84 10.24
CA ALA A 21 8.21 -3.96 11.37
C ALA A 21 8.47 -4.59 12.76
N SER A 22 8.49 -5.91 12.85
CA SER A 22 8.84 -6.63 14.09
C SER A 22 10.34 -6.64 14.40
N ASP A 23 11.21 -6.30 13.44
CA ASP A 23 12.66 -6.28 13.61
C ASP A 23 13.17 -4.83 13.81
N SER A 24 13.22 -4.42 15.07
CA SER A 24 13.73 -3.10 15.47
C SER A 24 15.20 -2.84 15.11
N SER A 25 15.98 -3.88 14.77
CA SER A 25 17.39 -3.72 14.40
C SER A 25 17.60 -3.14 12.99
N CYS A 26 16.57 -3.17 12.15
CA CYS A 26 16.61 -2.59 10.80
C CYS A 26 15.42 -1.71 10.47
N TRP A 27 14.30 -1.85 11.18
CA TRP A 27 13.13 -1.06 10.86
C TRP A 27 13.45 0.42 11.10
N PRO A 28 13.18 1.31 10.13
CA PRO A 28 13.49 2.72 10.30
C PRO A 28 12.85 3.28 11.57
N ASN A 29 13.58 4.14 12.28
CA ASN A 29 13.05 4.79 13.47
C ASN A 29 12.07 5.92 13.09
N ALA A 30 11.40 6.48 14.09
CA ALA A 30 10.36 7.50 13.89
C ALA A 30 10.85 8.73 13.10
N SER A 31 12.08 9.19 13.33
CA SER A 31 12.63 10.35 12.62
C SER A 31 12.85 10.05 11.13
N VAL A 32 13.31 8.85 10.79
CA VAL A 32 13.47 8.42 9.39
C VAL A 32 12.11 8.31 8.69
N TRP A 33 11.10 7.74 9.37
CA TRP A 33 9.74 7.69 8.84
C TRP A 33 9.13 9.08 8.65
N GLN A 34 9.39 10.02 9.56
CA GLN A 34 8.94 11.40 9.45
C GLN A 34 9.56 12.11 8.24
N MET A 35 10.89 12.04 8.07
CA MET A 35 11.57 12.62 6.90
C MET A 35 11.07 12.00 5.60
N PHE A 36 10.85 10.67 5.58
CA PHE A 36 10.24 10.02 4.43
C PHE A 36 8.84 10.57 4.16
N ASN A 37 7.99 10.67 5.18
CA ASN A 37 6.63 11.20 5.04
C ASN A 37 6.62 12.62 4.47
N GLU A 38 7.53 13.49 4.90
CA GLU A 38 7.69 14.84 4.37
C GLU A 38 8.07 14.83 2.88
N SER A 39 8.93 13.89 2.45
CA SER A 39 9.32 13.73 1.04
C SER A 39 8.23 13.17 0.12
N ILE A 40 7.12 12.70 0.69
CA ILE A 40 5.94 12.20 -0.04
C ILE A 40 4.70 13.02 0.34
N ASP A 41 4.85 14.31 0.60
CA ASP A 41 3.73 15.24 0.85
C ASP A 41 2.78 14.81 1.99
N GLY A 42 3.31 14.13 3.01
CA GLY A 42 2.51 13.69 4.16
C GLY A 42 1.63 12.45 3.89
N ARG A 43 1.94 11.65 2.84
CA ARG A 43 1.09 10.55 2.35
C ARG A 43 1.31 9.20 3.06
N LEU A 44 2.08 9.15 4.14
CA LEU A 44 2.24 7.96 4.96
C LEU A 44 1.03 7.77 5.88
N VAL A 45 0.37 6.62 5.77
CA VAL A 45 -0.84 6.28 6.53
C VAL A 45 -0.70 4.93 7.25
N ILE A 46 -1.55 4.70 8.25
CA ILE A 46 -1.58 3.47 9.04
C ILE A 46 -2.80 2.65 8.60
N PRO A 47 -2.62 1.60 7.78
CA PRO A 47 -3.70 0.69 7.46
C PRO A 47 -4.11 -0.18 8.65
N GLU A 48 -5.40 -0.54 8.72
CA GLU A 48 -5.94 -1.49 9.69
C GLU A 48 -6.81 -2.54 8.98
N PRO A 49 -6.93 -3.76 9.53
CA PRO A 49 -7.89 -4.75 9.04
C PRO A 49 -9.32 -4.19 9.01
N SER A 50 -10.12 -4.53 8.00
CA SER A 50 -11.49 -4.00 7.86
C SER A 50 -12.40 -4.31 9.05
N ALA A 51 -12.14 -5.41 9.75
CA ALA A 51 -12.88 -5.80 10.95
C ALA A 51 -12.36 -5.13 12.24
N ALA A 52 -11.21 -4.45 12.25
CA ALA A 52 -10.62 -3.87 13.46
C ALA A 52 -11.60 -2.96 14.21
N VAL A 53 -12.38 -2.15 13.48
CA VAL A 53 -13.42 -1.26 14.04
C VAL A 53 -14.53 -1.96 14.84
N CYS A 54 -14.65 -3.29 14.72
CA CYS A 54 -15.59 -4.10 15.51
C CYS A 54 -14.93 -4.79 16.72
N ASN A 55 -13.65 -4.53 17.01
CA ASN A 55 -12.85 -5.34 17.93
C ASN A 55 -12.02 -4.50 18.91
N GLY A 56 -11.85 -5.03 20.12
CA GLY A 56 -10.82 -4.58 21.07
C GLY A 56 -10.77 -3.06 21.30
N ARG A 57 -9.56 -2.51 21.23
CA ARG A 57 -9.28 -1.08 21.51
C ARG A 57 -9.71 -0.14 20.39
N THR A 58 -9.83 -0.65 19.16
CA THR A 58 -10.25 0.12 17.98
C THR A 58 -11.77 0.06 17.77
N TYR A 59 -12.52 -0.56 18.68
CA TYR A 59 -13.96 -0.65 18.61
C TYR A 59 -14.61 0.74 18.46
N ASN A 60 -15.38 0.89 17.39
CA ASN A 60 -16.22 2.04 17.12
C ASN A 60 -17.57 1.54 16.61
N ALA A 61 -18.63 1.78 17.39
CA ALA A 61 -19.96 1.24 17.09
C ALA A 61 -20.48 1.66 15.70
N MET A 62 -20.26 2.92 15.31
CA MET A 62 -20.71 3.44 14.01
C MET A 62 -19.91 2.82 12.86
N ALA A 63 -18.58 2.85 12.93
CA ALA A 63 -17.72 2.27 11.91
C ALA A 63 -17.93 0.75 11.79
N CYS A 64 -18.15 0.05 12.91
CA CYS A 64 -18.49 -1.37 12.90
C CYS A 64 -19.82 -1.65 12.19
N ASN A 65 -20.84 -0.83 12.41
CA ASN A 65 -22.12 -0.98 11.69
C ASN A 65 -21.96 -0.73 10.19
N ILE A 66 -21.14 0.25 9.80
CA ILE A 66 -20.79 0.49 8.39
C ILE A 66 -20.06 -0.73 7.81
N ALA A 67 -19.03 -1.25 8.51
CA ALA A 67 -18.27 -2.41 8.08
C ALA A 67 -19.14 -3.65 7.92
N LYS A 68 -20.12 -3.87 8.82
CA LYS A 68 -21.11 -4.95 8.69
C LYS A 68 -21.99 -4.78 7.46
N ALA A 69 -22.51 -3.57 7.23
CA ALA A 69 -23.40 -3.29 6.10
C ALA A 69 -22.69 -3.36 4.75
N GLN A 70 -21.41 -2.98 4.69
CA GLN A 70 -20.63 -2.90 3.46
C GLN A 70 -19.67 -4.09 3.28
N TRP A 71 -19.74 -5.11 4.14
CA TRP A 71 -18.74 -6.17 4.21
C TRP A 71 -18.46 -6.85 2.87
N THR A 72 -19.50 -7.04 2.05
CA THR A 72 -19.44 -7.67 0.73
C THR A 72 -19.45 -6.66 -0.42
N ASN A 73 -19.49 -5.35 -0.15
CA ASN A 73 -19.44 -4.32 -1.17
C ASN A 73 -18.01 -4.13 -1.69
N ALA A 74 -17.79 -4.55 -2.93
CA ALA A 74 -16.48 -4.51 -3.55
C ALA A 74 -15.88 -3.10 -3.65
N ALA A 75 -16.71 -2.07 -3.91
CA ALA A 75 -16.25 -0.69 -4.02
C ALA A 75 -15.88 -0.10 -2.65
N TRP A 76 -16.70 -0.35 -1.62
CA TRP A 76 -16.37 0.08 -0.26
C TRP A 76 -15.08 -0.58 0.25
N ARG A 77 -14.90 -1.87 -0.05
CA ARG A 77 -13.67 -2.57 0.30
C ARG A 77 -12.47 -2.02 -0.46
N SER A 78 -12.54 -1.76 -1.77
CA SER A 78 -11.38 -1.26 -2.53
C SER A 78 -10.96 0.16 -2.11
N ASP A 79 -11.89 0.95 -1.58
CA ASP A 79 -11.69 2.32 -1.10
C ASP A 79 -10.96 2.43 0.26
N GLN A 80 -10.53 1.31 0.83
CA GLN A 80 -9.82 1.29 2.10
C GLN A 80 -8.39 0.78 1.93
N VAL A 81 -7.46 1.39 2.65
CA VAL A 81 -6.02 1.11 2.50
C VAL A 81 -5.64 -0.29 3.03
N GLY A 82 -6.24 -0.74 4.13
CA GLY A 82 -5.87 -1.99 4.83
C GLY A 82 -6.64 -3.23 4.38
N THR A 83 -7.51 -3.09 3.38
CA THR A 83 -8.49 -4.11 3.03
C THR A 83 -8.10 -4.87 1.77
N MET A 84 -8.55 -6.13 1.75
CA MET A 84 -8.54 -7.01 0.60
C MET A 84 -9.99 -7.40 0.29
N GLN A 85 -10.29 -7.74 -0.94
CA GLN A 85 -11.64 -8.22 -1.28
C GLN A 85 -11.95 -9.56 -0.62
N PHE A 86 -10.91 -10.37 -0.44
CA PHE A 86 -10.96 -11.65 0.23
C PHE A 86 -10.41 -11.47 1.64
N HIS A 87 -11.31 -11.27 2.60
CA HIS A 87 -10.96 -10.92 3.99
C HIS A 87 -10.08 -11.96 4.71
N ASN A 88 -10.01 -13.21 4.21
CA ASN A 88 -9.08 -14.23 4.70
C ASN A 88 -7.61 -13.82 4.52
N TRP A 89 -7.31 -12.90 3.61
CA TRP A 89 -5.98 -12.32 3.43
C TRP A 89 -5.69 -11.12 4.33
N GLU A 90 -6.65 -10.69 5.17
CA GLU A 90 -6.42 -9.61 6.14
C GLU A 90 -5.99 -10.18 7.49
N ASN A 91 -6.95 -10.67 8.29
CA ASN A 91 -6.70 -11.30 9.57
C ASN A 91 -7.85 -12.25 9.94
N SER A 92 -7.53 -13.54 10.12
CA SER A 92 -8.51 -14.57 10.52
C SER A 92 -8.97 -14.45 11.98
N LEU A 93 -8.27 -13.68 12.82
CA LEU A 93 -8.61 -13.45 14.23
C LEU A 93 -9.53 -12.24 14.44
N CYS A 94 -9.75 -11.42 13.42
CA CYS A 94 -10.67 -10.30 13.47
C CYS A 94 -12.05 -10.72 12.93
N SER A 95 -13.12 -10.35 13.63
CA SER A 95 -14.50 -10.65 13.24
C SER A 95 -15.36 -9.41 13.25
N ILE A 96 -16.24 -9.26 12.26
CA ILE A 96 -17.29 -8.22 12.30
C ILE A 96 -18.47 -8.60 13.19
N PHE A 97 -18.59 -9.87 13.60
CA PHE A 97 -19.75 -10.37 14.36
C PHE A 97 -19.47 -10.49 15.85
N VAL A 98 -18.24 -10.82 16.22
CA VAL A 98 -17.85 -11.06 17.61
C VAL A 98 -16.69 -10.13 17.95
N ASN A 99 -16.85 -9.36 19.02
CA ASN A 99 -15.78 -8.53 19.54
C ASN A 99 -14.67 -9.45 20.10
N SER A 100 -13.49 -9.36 19.52
CA SER A 100 -12.30 -10.11 19.91
C SER A 100 -11.21 -9.18 20.41
N SER A 101 -10.61 -9.50 21.56
CA SER A 101 -9.41 -8.82 22.06
C SER A 101 -8.14 -9.24 21.32
N THR A 102 -8.20 -10.22 20.40
CA THR A 102 -7.05 -10.76 19.67
C THR A 102 -6.96 -10.28 18.22
N CYS A 103 -7.85 -9.38 17.79
CA CYS A 103 -7.74 -8.74 16.49
C CYS A 103 -6.46 -7.90 16.43
N ASN A 104 -5.50 -8.34 15.62
CA ASN A 104 -4.20 -7.71 15.43
C ASN A 104 -4.00 -7.33 13.95
N GLN A 105 -2.80 -6.93 13.55
CA GLN A 105 -2.54 -6.53 12.16
C GLN A 105 -2.73 -7.67 11.14
N GLY A 106 -2.45 -8.92 11.55
CA GLY A 106 -2.45 -10.08 10.66
C GLY A 106 -1.50 -9.89 9.46
N SER A 107 -2.03 -10.13 8.27
CA SER A 107 -1.34 -9.95 7.00
C SER A 107 -1.43 -8.53 6.45
N VAL A 108 -2.24 -7.65 7.04
CA VAL A 108 -2.32 -6.25 6.61
C VAL A 108 -0.96 -5.59 6.82
N PRO A 109 -0.45 -4.79 5.86
CA PRO A 109 0.79 -4.01 6.05
C PRO A 109 0.72 -3.12 7.29
N VAL A 110 1.84 -2.70 7.86
CA VAL A 110 1.83 -1.85 9.07
C VAL A 110 1.82 -0.36 8.77
N LEU A 111 2.32 0.00 7.58
CA LEU A 111 2.39 1.35 7.04
C LEU A 111 2.03 1.27 5.56
N ALA A 112 1.47 2.34 5.04
CA ALA A 112 1.16 2.48 3.63
C ALA A 112 1.50 3.88 3.14
N VAL A 113 1.88 3.98 1.87
CA VAL A 113 1.96 5.23 1.12
C VAL A 113 0.72 5.30 0.25
N ASP A 114 -0.12 6.31 0.50
CA ASP A 114 -1.27 6.63 -0.35
C ASP A 114 -0.80 7.44 -1.56
N ALA A 115 -0.38 6.77 -2.62
CA ALA A 115 0.23 7.42 -3.78
C ALA A 115 -0.84 8.00 -4.72
N ILE A 116 -0.61 9.25 -5.14
CA ILE A 116 -1.40 9.94 -6.17
C ILE A 116 -0.55 10.50 -7.30
N LEU A 117 0.77 10.57 -7.10
CA LEU A 117 1.73 11.12 -8.04
C LEU A 117 2.81 10.07 -8.32
N PRO A 118 3.36 10.02 -9.55
CA PRO A 118 4.50 9.15 -9.88
C PRO A 118 5.69 9.33 -8.93
N GLU A 119 5.91 10.55 -8.43
CA GLU A 119 6.98 10.89 -7.50
C GLU A 119 6.84 10.14 -6.17
N HIS A 120 5.61 9.96 -5.66
CA HIS A 120 5.36 9.18 -4.45
C HIS A 120 5.75 7.70 -4.65
N VAL A 121 5.42 7.14 -5.82
CA VAL A 121 5.80 5.76 -6.19
C VAL A 121 7.32 5.63 -6.23
N GLN A 122 8.00 6.55 -6.91
CA GLN A 122 9.46 6.54 -7.03
C GLN A 122 10.15 6.65 -5.66
N ALA A 123 9.72 7.62 -4.83
CA ALA A 123 10.26 7.82 -3.49
C ALA A 123 10.07 6.57 -2.62
N THR A 124 8.88 5.96 -2.66
CA THR A 124 8.56 4.75 -1.89
C THR A 124 9.41 3.56 -2.32
N VAL A 125 9.57 3.33 -3.61
CA VAL A 125 10.39 2.22 -4.12
C VAL A 125 11.86 2.42 -3.73
N ARG A 126 12.41 3.63 -3.91
CA ARG A 126 13.78 3.96 -3.48
C ARG A 126 13.94 3.76 -1.98
N PHE A 127 13.01 4.27 -1.18
CA PHE A 127 13.03 4.15 0.28
C PHE A 127 12.99 2.68 0.74
N ALA A 128 12.11 1.86 0.14
CA ALA A 128 12.02 0.44 0.45
C ALA A 128 13.31 -0.32 0.10
N VAL A 129 13.95 0.01 -1.02
CA VAL A 129 15.25 -0.59 -1.41
C VAL A 129 16.35 -0.19 -0.43
N MET A 130 16.49 1.12 -0.13
CA MET A 130 17.53 1.62 0.78
C MET A 130 17.44 1.02 2.19
N ASN A 131 16.22 0.76 2.67
CA ASN A 131 15.99 0.20 4.00
C ASN A 131 15.72 -1.31 3.98
N ASN A 132 15.87 -1.97 2.82
CA ASN A 132 15.60 -3.40 2.62
C ASN A 132 14.21 -3.84 3.13
N LEU A 133 13.19 -2.99 3.00
CA LEU A 133 11.84 -3.28 3.48
C LEU A 133 11.14 -4.31 2.60
N ARG A 134 10.22 -5.06 3.18
CA ARG A 134 9.24 -5.80 2.38
C ARG A 134 8.24 -4.79 1.81
N LEU A 135 8.35 -4.50 0.51
CA LEU A 135 7.38 -3.67 -0.21
C LEU A 135 6.27 -4.54 -0.80
N VAL A 136 5.04 -4.11 -0.64
CA VAL A 136 3.84 -4.70 -1.26
C VAL A 136 3.12 -3.62 -2.04
N ILE A 137 2.51 -3.98 -3.17
CA ILE A 137 1.78 -3.05 -4.03
C ILE A 137 0.31 -3.46 -4.08
N LYS A 138 -0.59 -2.50 -3.88
CA LYS A 138 -2.04 -2.69 -3.99
C LYS A 138 -2.66 -1.56 -4.78
N SER A 139 -3.50 -1.92 -5.75
CA SER A 139 -4.51 -1.02 -6.30
C SER A 139 -5.82 -1.24 -5.53
N THR A 140 -6.59 -2.27 -5.89
CA THR A 140 -7.93 -2.52 -5.32
C THR A 140 -8.01 -3.61 -4.26
N GLY A 141 -6.99 -4.48 -4.13
CA GLY A 141 -7.04 -5.62 -3.20
C GLY A 141 -7.83 -6.84 -3.71
N HIS A 142 -8.15 -6.91 -5.00
CA HIS A 142 -8.88 -8.02 -5.64
C HIS A 142 -8.08 -9.33 -5.81
N ASP A 143 -6.81 -9.36 -5.41
CA ASP A 143 -5.94 -10.52 -5.66
C ASP A 143 -6.37 -11.74 -4.84
N LEU A 144 -6.78 -12.80 -5.55
CA LEU A 144 -7.26 -14.06 -4.97
C LEU A 144 -6.18 -14.81 -4.17
N LEU A 145 -4.90 -14.55 -4.46
CA LEU A 145 -3.75 -15.27 -3.92
C LEU A 145 -3.03 -14.49 -2.80
N GLY A 146 -3.56 -13.35 -2.38
CA GLY A 146 -2.98 -12.53 -1.32
C GLY A 146 -1.69 -11.80 -1.74
N ARG A 147 -1.39 -11.65 -3.03
CA ARG A 147 -0.16 -11.00 -3.52
C ARG A 147 -0.10 -9.49 -3.27
N SER A 148 -1.22 -8.89 -2.90
CA SER A 148 -1.35 -7.45 -2.61
C SER A 148 -1.33 -7.12 -1.10
N THR A 149 -0.91 -8.07 -0.27
CA THR A 149 -0.79 -7.89 1.18
C THR A 149 0.38 -8.66 1.76
N ALA A 150 0.89 -8.23 2.93
CA ALA A 150 1.87 -8.99 3.69
C ALA A 150 2.09 -8.45 5.11
N ALA A 151 2.22 -9.38 6.07
CA ALA A 151 2.57 -9.05 7.44
C ALA A 151 3.90 -8.29 7.55
N GLY A 152 3.91 -7.24 8.38
CA GLY A 152 5.11 -6.46 8.71
C GLY A 152 5.71 -5.66 7.56
N SER A 153 4.95 -5.46 6.48
CA SER A 153 5.40 -4.80 5.24
C SER A 153 5.05 -3.31 5.17
N LEU A 154 5.67 -2.62 4.21
CA LEU A 154 5.26 -1.30 3.72
C LEU A 154 4.39 -1.49 2.46
N LEU A 155 3.20 -0.91 2.45
CA LEU A 155 2.31 -0.89 1.30
C LEU A 155 2.55 0.35 0.43
N LEU A 156 2.60 0.15 -0.88
CA LEU A 156 2.38 1.21 -1.86
C LEU A 156 0.95 1.05 -2.40
N TRP A 157 0.08 1.96 -1.98
CA TRP A 157 -1.33 1.96 -2.35
C TRP A 157 -1.56 2.94 -3.51
N LEU A 158 -1.99 2.40 -4.66
CA LEU A 158 -2.11 3.13 -5.92
C LEU A 158 -3.55 3.60 -6.18
N HIS A 159 -4.51 3.27 -5.31
CA HIS A 159 -5.95 3.45 -5.56
C HIS A 159 -6.30 4.89 -5.96
N HIS A 160 -5.69 5.89 -5.34
CA HIS A 160 -6.00 7.29 -5.64
C HIS A 160 -5.27 7.88 -6.88
N MET A 161 -4.47 7.08 -7.60
CA MET A 161 -3.96 7.46 -8.94
C MET A 161 -5.07 7.28 -9.99
N LYS A 162 -5.96 8.28 -10.09
CA LYS A 162 -7.23 8.22 -10.83
C LYS A 162 -7.25 8.97 -12.16
N ASN A 163 -6.14 9.54 -12.62
CA ASN A 163 -6.16 10.32 -13.85
C ASN A 163 -6.48 9.44 -15.07
N MET A 164 -7.28 9.99 -15.98
CA MET A 164 -7.60 9.38 -17.27
C MET A 164 -7.55 10.45 -18.36
N THR A 165 -6.96 10.12 -19.51
CA THR A 165 -6.88 11.03 -20.65
C THR A 165 -7.31 10.29 -21.91
N LEU A 166 -8.32 10.81 -22.61
CA LEU A 166 -8.66 10.36 -23.96
C LEU A 166 -7.63 10.91 -24.95
N ILE A 167 -7.17 10.06 -25.85
CA ILE A 167 -6.18 10.36 -26.87
C ILE A 167 -6.85 10.02 -28.21
N GLU A 168 -7.22 11.05 -28.96
CA GLU A 168 -7.92 10.90 -30.24
C GLU A 168 -7.05 10.17 -31.27
N GLN A 169 -5.76 10.47 -31.29
CA GLN A 169 -4.75 9.85 -32.16
C GLN A 169 -3.55 9.44 -31.32
N TYR A 170 -3.33 8.14 -31.18
CA TYR A 170 -2.19 7.59 -30.47
C TYR A 170 -1.23 6.92 -31.46
N SER A 171 0.04 7.28 -31.36
CA SER A 171 1.15 6.66 -32.09
C SER A 171 2.01 5.89 -31.10
N SER A 172 2.15 4.58 -31.31
CA SER A 172 3.04 3.73 -30.52
C SER A 172 4.50 3.84 -31.00
N CYS A 173 5.44 3.29 -30.20
CA CYS A 173 6.88 3.32 -30.50
C CYS A 173 7.26 2.59 -31.80
N ASP A 174 6.44 1.64 -32.25
CA ASP A 174 6.56 0.91 -33.52
C ASP A 174 5.82 1.60 -34.67
N LEU A 175 5.41 2.86 -34.49
CA LEU A 175 4.71 3.70 -35.48
C LEU A 175 3.31 3.21 -35.87
N THR A 176 2.72 2.30 -35.08
CA THR A 176 1.31 1.94 -35.24
C THR A 176 0.44 3.12 -34.78
N ASN A 177 -0.48 3.55 -35.63
CA ASN A 177 -1.45 4.59 -35.31
C ASN A 177 -2.79 3.96 -34.99
N VAL A 178 -3.36 4.32 -33.85
CA VAL A 178 -4.72 3.95 -33.46
C VAL A 178 -5.52 5.20 -33.14
N SER A 179 -6.78 5.21 -33.56
CA SER A 179 -7.74 6.19 -33.11
C SER A 179 -8.33 5.78 -31.76
N ASN A 180 -8.67 6.77 -30.93
CA ASN A 180 -9.40 6.59 -29.67
C ASN A 180 -8.69 5.63 -28.68
N ALA A 181 -7.60 6.09 -28.09
CA ALA A 181 -6.95 5.43 -26.97
C ALA A 181 -7.29 6.13 -25.65
N ILE A 182 -7.21 5.41 -24.53
CA ILE A 182 -7.32 5.99 -23.19
C ILE A 182 -6.03 5.70 -22.44
N ARG A 183 -5.39 6.73 -21.92
CA ARG A 183 -4.33 6.61 -20.93
C ARG A 183 -4.97 6.62 -19.54
N ILE A 184 -4.78 5.56 -18.77
CA ILE A 184 -5.30 5.41 -17.41
C ILE A 184 -4.17 5.27 -16.40
N GLU A 185 -4.32 5.86 -15.23
CA GLU A 185 -3.41 5.65 -14.10
C GLU A 185 -3.70 4.35 -13.34
N ALA A 186 -2.74 3.91 -12.52
CA ALA A 186 -2.73 2.58 -11.90
C ALA A 186 -3.86 2.31 -10.87
N GLY A 187 -4.51 3.38 -10.38
CA GLY A 187 -5.64 3.30 -9.47
C GLY A 187 -6.99 3.21 -10.17
N VAL A 188 -7.07 3.51 -11.46
CA VAL A 188 -8.34 3.55 -12.21
C VAL A 188 -8.97 2.16 -12.27
N GLN A 189 -10.23 2.07 -11.86
CA GLN A 189 -11.02 0.84 -11.92
C GLN A 189 -11.88 0.80 -13.20
N TRP A 190 -12.23 -0.40 -13.67
CA TRP A 190 -13.06 -0.57 -14.87
C TRP A 190 -14.38 0.20 -14.85
N GLY A 191 -15.04 0.27 -13.69
CA GLY A 191 -16.28 1.05 -13.56
C GLY A 191 -16.08 2.57 -13.74
N GLU A 192 -14.86 3.08 -13.62
CA GLU A 192 -14.49 4.47 -13.94
C GLU A 192 -14.23 4.62 -15.44
N VAL A 193 -13.51 3.67 -16.05
CA VAL A 193 -13.26 3.62 -17.50
C VAL A 193 -14.58 3.59 -18.28
N TYR A 194 -15.52 2.74 -17.90
CA TYR A 194 -16.81 2.62 -18.59
C TYR A 194 -17.71 3.85 -18.49
N ARG A 195 -17.46 4.75 -17.53
CA ARG A 195 -18.18 6.04 -17.44
C ARG A 195 -17.59 7.12 -18.35
N LEU A 196 -16.37 6.90 -18.84
CA LEU A 196 -15.66 7.82 -19.75
C LEU A 196 -15.96 7.51 -21.23
N LEU A 197 -16.40 6.28 -21.52
CA LEU A 197 -16.84 5.80 -22.84
C LEU A 197 -18.31 6.13 -23.09
#